data_AF-A0A7X2XUZ2-F1
#
_entry.id   AF-A0A7X2XUZ2-F1
#
_cell.length_a   1.000
_cell.length_b   1.000
_cell.length_c   1.000
_cell.angle_alpha   90.00
_cell.angle_beta   90.00
_cell.angle_gamma   90.00
#
_symmetry.space_group_name_H-M   'P 1'
#
loop_
_entity.id
_entity.type
_entity.pdbx_description
1 polymer ?
#
loop_
_entity_poly.entity_id
_entity_poly.type
_entity_poly.pdbx_seq_one_letter_code
_entity_poly.pdbx_strand_id
1 'polypeptide(L)'
;MAATLQVIGYKKSGKTAVMEALIKALSGRFRVDAIKHDAHHAAMDVSHTDSDRFAKAGAQSVVLQSEQGLFYHRTSNGPVAAADIADWLPDQQDILLIEGFKPDPYPKIVMLRPQDHASNFQAFPNTILFASLNPHPDATVTGVSAIVNWVENYLLKGADNVSDNLTHFNDQNRAKMVDVTDKAVTHRVALATGQITMQSATLQRIHEGQIKKGDVLAVAQVAGIMAAKQTSSLIPMCHLIPLTGVDIHFEDNDTDTITVTAQVKTKHVTGVEIEALLAVQTTLLTIYDMCKAIDRGMLISNVHLVEKDGGKSGHFVYSNN
;
A
#
# COMPACT_ATOMS: atom_id res chain seq x y z
N MET A 1 -2.39 6.47 4.82
CA MET A 1 -2.70 6.99 3.48
C MET A 1 -4.20 7.16 3.41
N ALA A 2 -4.71 8.31 2.96
CA ALA A 2 -6.14 8.57 2.92
C ALA A 2 -6.86 7.64 1.95
N ALA A 3 -8.10 7.28 2.25
CA ALA A 3 -8.96 6.55 1.32
C ALA A 3 -9.34 7.48 0.16
N THR A 4 -8.77 7.26 -1.03
CA THR A 4 -9.00 8.14 -2.19
C THR A 4 -10.00 7.55 -3.17
N LEU A 5 -10.98 8.35 -3.59
CA LEU A 5 -12.03 7.94 -4.51
C LEU A 5 -12.34 9.01 -5.55
N GLN A 6 -12.41 8.62 -6.82
CA GLN A 6 -12.78 9.51 -7.91
C GLN A 6 -14.26 9.39 -8.28
N VAL A 7 -14.91 10.53 -8.53
CA VAL A 7 -16.24 10.60 -9.15
C VAL A 7 -16.07 11.23 -10.53
N ILE A 8 -16.26 10.41 -11.57
CA ILE A 8 -16.08 10.81 -12.97
C ILE A 8 -17.38 10.69 -13.77
N GLY A 9 -17.39 11.25 -14.98
CA GLY A 9 -18.59 11.32 -15.82
C GLY A 9 -18.61 12.59 -16.67
N TYR A 10 -19.47 12.64 -17.68
CA TYR A 10 -19.61 13.83 -18.53
C TYR A 10 -20.36 14.97 -17.83
N LYS A 11 -20.39 16.17 -18.46
CA LYS A 11 -21.13 17.32 -17.94
C LYS A 11 -22.60 16.97 -17.79
N LYS A 12 -23.21 17.38 -16.66
CA LYS A 12 -24.60 17.08 -16.27
C LYS A 12 -24.91 15.61 -15.93
N SER A 13 -23.90 14.79 -15.62
CA SER A 13 -24.14 13.41 -15.14
C SER A 13 -24.51 13.29 -13.66
N GLY A 14 -24.50 14.40 -12.90
CA GLY A 14 -24.82 14.38 -11.47
C GLY A 14 -23.62 14.23 -10.54
N LYS A 15 -22.38 14.28 -11.05
CA LYS A 15 -21.15 14.18 -10.22
C LYS A 15 -21.17 15.10 -9.00
N THR A 16 -21.41 16.40 -9.21
CA THR A 16 -21.36 17.39 -8.13
C THR A 16 -22.44 17.13 -7.08
N ALA A 17 -23.65 16.73 -7.50
CA ALA A 17 -24.72 16.36 -6.56
C ALA A 17 -24.35 15.11 -5.72
N VAL A 18 -23.67 14.12 -6.33
CA VAL A 18 -23.15 12.95 -5.61
C VAL A 18 -21.99 13.35 -4.69
N MET A 19 -21.05 14.18 -5.15
CA MET A 19 -19.93 14.67 -4.35
C MET A 19 -20.42 15.42 -3.11
N GLU A 20 -21.35 16.36 -3.25
CA GLU A 20 -21.97 17.08 -2.12
C GLU A 20 -22.64 16.13 -1.13
N ALA A 21 -23.40 15.14 -1.64
CA ALA A 21 -24.06 14.15 -0.79
C ALA A 21 -23.06 13.27 -0.04
N LEU A 22 -21.96 12.86 -0.69
CA LEU A 22 -20.89 12.07 -0.07
C LEU A 22 -20.14 12.86 1.00
N ILE A 23 -19.74 14.11 0.71
CA ILE A 23 -19.08 14.99 1.68
C ILE A 23 -19.99 15.16 2.90
N LYS A 24 -21.27 15.50 2.69
CA LYS A 24 -22.23 15.69 3.79
C LYS A 24 -22.42 14.43 4.65
N ALA A 25 -22.44 13.25 4.03
CA ALA A 25 -22.60 11.99 4.75
C ALA A 25 -21.34 11.61 5.56
N LEU A 26 -20.15 11.84 5.00
CA LEU A 26 -18.88 11.37 5.57
C LEU A 26 -18.24 12.35 6.55
N SER A 27 -18.40 13.67 6.37
CA SER A 27 -17.74 14.69 7.21
C SER A 27 -18.16 14.67 8.69
N GLY A 28 -19.27 14.01 9.04
CA GLY A 28 -19.66 13.82 10.44
C GLY A 28 -18.81 12.79 11.20
N ARG A 29 -18.06 11.95 10.47
CA ARG A 29 -17.30 10.83 11.05
C ARG A 29 -15.83 10.80 10.63
N PHE A 30 -15.50 11.42 9.50
CA PHE A 30 -14.17 11.42 8.89
C PHE A 30 -13.73 12.83 8.52
N ARG A 31 -12.43 13.05 8.46
CA ARG A 31 -11.82 14.23 7.83
C ARG A 31 -11.82 14.01 6.33
N VAL A 32 -12.65 14.78 5.64
CA VAL A 32 -12.90 14.63 4.20
C VAL A 32 -12.37 15.85 3.47
N ASP A 33 -11.40 15.61 2.61
CA ASP A 33 -10.93 16.61 1.65
C ASP A 33 -11.49 16.32 0.27
N ALA A 34 -11.63 17.38 -0.54
CA ALA A 34 -12.19 17.26 -1.88
C ALA A 34 -11.37 18.05 -2.91
N ILE A 35 -11.09 17.41 -4.04
CA ILE A 35 -10.46 18.02 -5.21
C ILE A 35 -11.49 18.11 -6.32
N LYS A 36 -11.59 19.27 -6.99
CA LYS A 36 -12.43 19.45 -8.17
C LYS A 36 -11.58 19.84 -9.37
N HIS A 37 -11.67 19.05 -10.43
CA HIS A 37 -11.12 19.40 -11.73
C HIS A 37 -12.20 19.98 -12.63
N ASP A 38 -11.98 21.21 -13.12
CA ASP A 38 -12.77 21.79 -14.20
C ASP A 38 -11.92 21.88 -15.48
N ALA A 39 -12.53 21.55 -16.62
CA ALA A 39 -11.90 21.69 -17.93
C ALA A 39 -12.14 23.09 -18.54
N HIS A 40 -12.82 23.98 -17.80
CA HIS A 40 -13.13 25.35 -18.19
C HIS A 40 -12.44 26.37 -17.28
N HIS A 41 -12.50 27.66 -17.66
CA HIS A 41 -12.04 28.75 -16.80
C HIS A 41 -12.87 28.79 -15.52
N ALA A 42 -12.25 28.42 -14.40
CA ALA A 42 -12.80 28.54 -13.06
C ALA A 42 -12.00 29.57 -12.27
N ALA A 43 -12.67 30.30 -11.38
CA ALA A 43 -12.03 31.22 -10.46
C ALA A 43 -12.56 30.95 -9.04
N MET A 44 -11.64 30.71 -8.11
CA MET A 44 -11.96 30.67 -6.68
C MET A 44 -11.85 32.06 -6.02
N ASP A 45 -11.14 32.99 -6.67
CA ASP A 45 -11.00 34.38 -6.24
C ASP A 45 -11.89 35.29 -7.10
N VAL A 46 -12.21 36.47 -6.58
CA VAL A 46 -12.98 37.48 -7.30
C VAL A 46 -12.02 38.30 -8.17
N SER A 47 -12.33 38.42 -9.47
CA SER A 47 -11.52 39.23 -10.38
C SER A 47 -11.36 40.65 -9.85
N HIS A 48 -10.13 41.17 -9.89
CA HIS A 48 -9.72 42.51 -9.46
C HIS A 48 -9.56 42.72 -7.95
N THR A 49 -9.67 41.70 -7.11
CA THR A 49 -9.24 41.78 -5.70
C THR A 49 -7.73 41.90 -5.57
N ASP A 50 -7.23 42.26 -4.38
CA ASP A 50 -5.79 42.38 -4.15
C ASP A 50 -5.06 41.05 -4.35
N SER A 51 -5.66 39.93 -3.94
CA SER A 51 -5.11 38.58 -4.15
C SER A 51 -5.06 38.18 -5.64
N ASP A 52 -6.08 38.50 -6.43
CA ASP A 52 -6.07 38.32 -7.90
C ASP A 52 -4.98 39.19 -8.56
N ARG A 53 -4.83 40.43 -8.10
CA ARG A 53 -3.79 41.34 -8.58
C ARG A 53 -2.38 40.82 -8.25
N PHE A 54 -2.17 40.21 -7.07
CA PHE A 54 -0.89 39.60 -6.71
C PHE A 54 -0.54 38.43 -7.62
N ALA A 55 -1.50 37.55 -7.91
CA ALA A 55 -1.30 36.43 -8.84
C ALA A 55 -0.99 36.92 -10.25
N LYS A 56 -1.75 37.89 -10.78
CA LYS A 56 -1.52 38.51 -12.10
C LYS A 56 -0.20 39.27 -12.21
N ALA A 57 0.30 39.78 -11.08
CA ALA A 57 1.62 40.42 -11.01
C ALA A 57 2.79 39.40 -11.08
N GLY A 58 2.50 38.10 -11.08
CA GLY A 58 3.50 37.03 -11.23
C GLY A 58 3.83 36.29 -9.94
N ALA A 59 3.08 36.46 -8.86
CA ALA A 59 3.27 35.65 -7.66
C ALA A 59 3.01 34.17 -7.99
N GLN A 60 3.98 33.31 -7.66
CA GLN A 60 3.83 31.85 -7.83
C GLN A 60 2.83 31.27 -6.84
N SER A 61 2.68 31.90 -5.67
CA SER A 61 1.77 31.50 -4.62
C SER A 61 1.18 32.73 -3.94
N VAL A 62 -0.14 32.75 -3.76
CA VAL A 62 -0.88 33.77 -3.04
C VAL A 62 -1.73 33.07 -1.98
N VAL A 63 -1.60 33.52 -0.72
CA VAL A 63 -2.39 33.05 0.41
C VAL A 63 -3.25 34.22 0.90
N LEU A 64 -4.56 34.03 0.94
CA LEU A 64 -5.52 34.98 1.49
C LEU A 64 -6.17 34.35 2.74
N GLN A 65 -6.10 35.04 3.88
CA GLN A 65 -6.80 34.65 5.10
C GLN A 65 -7.92 35.64 5.38
N SER A 66 -9.13 35.13 5.59
CA SER A 66 -10.30 35.91 6.00
C SER A 66 -11.10 35.15 7.04
N GLU A 67 -12.18 35.77 7.54
CA GLU A 67 -13.14 35.10 8.44
C GLU A 67 -13.80 33.87 7.79
N GLN A 68 -13.82 33.80 6.46
CA GLN A 68 -14.37 32.66 5.72
C GLN A 68 -13.36 31.53 5.51
N GLY A 69 -12.12 31.71 5.95
CA GLY A 69 -11.08 30.69 5.93
C GLY A 69 -9.81 31.11 5.21
N LEU A 70 -9.01 30.10 4.85
CA LEU A 70 -7.75 30.24 4.14
C LEU A 70 -7.95 29.87 2.67
N PHE A 71 -7.58 30.77 1.78
CA PHE A 71 -7.60 30.55 0.34
C PHE A 71 -6.16 30.51 -0.15
N TYR A 72 -5.83 29.48 -0.93
CA TYR A 72 -4.52 29.30 -1.51
C TYR A 72 -4.63 29.24 -3.03
N HIS A 73 -3.93 30.13 -3.71
CA HIS A 73 -3.81 30.15 -5.16
C HIS A 73 -2.35 29.92 -5.54
N ARG A 74 -2.11 28.87 -6.32
CA ARG A 74 -0.80 28.58 -6.91
C ARG A 74 -0.88 28.71 -8.43
N THR A 75 -0.05 29.58 -8.99
CA THR A 75 0.10 29.72 -10.44
C THR A 75 0.93 28.54 -10.97
N SER A 76 0.42 27.85 -11.99
CA SER A 76 1.13 26.75 -12.65
C SER A 76 1.22 26.98 -14.16
N ASN A 77 2.28 26.49 -14.79
CA ASN A 77 2.52 26.64 -16.23
C ASN A 77 1.85 25.53 -17.07
N GLY A 78 1.02 24.68 -16.47
CA GLY A 78 0.40 23.54 -17.12
C GLY A 78 -0.52 22.74 -16.19
N PRO A 79 -1.18 21.69 -16.71
CA PRO A 79 -2.04 20.81 -15.90
C PRO A 79 -1.23 20.16 -14.76
N VAL A 80 -1.83 20.07 -13.58
CA VAL A 80 -1.26 19.43 -12.39
C VAL A 80 -2.02 18.13 -12.13
N ALA A 81 -1.34 17.02 -11.85
CA ALA A 81 -2.01 15.74 -11.58
C ALA A 81 -2.72 15.76 -10.21
N ALA A 82 -3.73 14.92 -10.00
CA ALA A 82 -4.43 14.91 -8.71
C ALA A 82 -3.54 14.40 -7.57
N ALA A 83 -2.53 13.56 -7.86
CA ALA A 83 -1.53 13.14 -6.89
C ALA A 83 -0.71 14.32 -6.36
N ASP A 84 -0.21 15.17 -7.25
CA ASP A 84 0.58 16.35 -6.84
C ASP A 84 -0.26 17.34 -6.02
N ILE A 85 -1.57 17.47 -6.33
CA ILE A 85 -2.49 18.31 -5.55
C ILE A 85 -2.76 17.68 -4.17
N ALA A 86 -2.87 16.35 -4.10
CA ALA A 86 -3.09 15.64 -2.85
C ALA A 86 -1.92 15.82 -1.87
N ASP A 87 -0.68 15.91 -2.35
CA ASP A 87 0.51 16.18 -1.53
C ASP A 87 0.51 17.58 -0.90
N TRP A 88 -0.37 18.49 -1.33
CA TRP A 88 -0.51 19.83 -0.74
C TRP A 88 -1.57 19.88 0.36
N LEU A 89 -2.40 18.84 0.46
CA LEU A 89 -3.43 18.75 1.47
C LEU A 89 -2.81 18.34 2.82
N PRO A 90 -3.45 18.65 3.95
CA PRO A 90 -2.91 18.31 5.27
C PRO A 90 -2.76 16.79 5.45
N ASP A 91 -1.65 16.34 6.04
CA ASP A 91 -1.34 14.91 6.31
C ASP A 91 -2.37 14.14 7.18
N GLN A 92 -3.40 14.83 7.66
CA GLN A 92 -4.35 14.38 8.66
C GLN A 92 -5.73 13.96 8.10
N GLN A 93 -5.90 13.89 6.78
CA GLN A 93 -7.16 13.51 6.13
C GLN A 93 -7.41 11.99 6.16
N ASP A 94 -8.66 11.60 6.40
CA ASP A 94 -9.08 10.20 6.39
C ASP A 94 -9.52 9.76 4.98
N ILE A 95 -10.19 10.67 4.26
CA ILE A 95 -10.81 10.42 2.94
C ILE A 95 -10.51 11.59 2.00
N LEU A 96 -10.12 11.26 0.77
CA LEU A 96 -9.96 12.22 -0.34
C LEU A 96 -10.94 11.90 -1.46
N LEU A 97 -11.87 12.84 -1.73
CA LEU A 97 -12.83 12.73 -2.83
C LEU A 97 -12.41 13.59 -4.01
N ILE A 98 -12.28 13.00 -5.19
CA ILE A 98 -11.80 13.70 -6.39
C ILE A 98 -12.91 13.73 -7.44
N GLU A 99 -13.43 14.92 -7.75
CA GLU A 99 -14.32 15.11 -8.90
C GLU A 99 -13.49 15.38 -10.17
N GLY A 100 -13.48 14.42 -11.11
CA GLY A 100 -12.75 14.55 -12.38
C GLY A 100 -11.43 13.78 -12.42
N PHE A 101 -10.41 14.33 -13.10
CA PHE A 101 -9.12 13.66 -13.34
C PHE A 101 -9.23 12.25 -13.94
N LYS A 102 -10.09 12.08 -14.96
CA LYS A 102 -10.43 10.75 -15.52
C LYS A 102 -9.25 9.80 -15.80
N PRO A 103 -8.07 10.27 -16.27
CA PRO A 103 -6.93 9.40 -16.55
C PRO A 103 -6.19 8.88 -15.30
N ASP A 104 -6.28 9.58 -14.17
CA ASP A 104 -5.49 9.28 -12.96
C ASP A 104 -5.84 7.90 -12.39
N PRO A 105 -4.95 7.21 -11.64
CA PRO A 105 -5.10 5.79 -11.33
C PRO A 105 -5.98 5.46 -10.11
N TYR A 106 -6.76 6.38 -9.55
CA TYR A 106 -7.54 6.09 -8.33
C TYR A 106 -8.79 5.24 -8.63
N PRO A 107 -9.36 4.54 -7.63
CA PRO A 107 -10.66 3.88 -7.78
C PRO A 107 -11.76 4.89 -8.20
N LYS A 108 -12.61 4.51 -9.17
CA LYS A 108 -13.55 5.46 -9.81
C LYS A 108 -15.00 5.00 -9.79
N ILE A 109 -15.87 5.94 -9.46
CA ILE A 109 -17.30 5.88 -9.72
C ILE A 109 -17.58 6.64 -11.02
N VAL A 110 -18.17 5.95 -11.99
CA VAL A 110 -18.62 6.53 -13.26
C VAL A 110 -20.09 6.90 -13.15
N MET A 111 -20.38 8.19 -13.22
CA MET A 111 -21.73 8.73 -13.30
C MET A 111 -22.22 8.77 -14.75
N LEU A 112 -23.24 7.96 -15.07
CA LEU A 112 -23.85 7.81 -16.39
C LEU A 112 -25.09 8.71 -16.55
N ARG A 113 -25.15 9.44 -17.67
CA ARG A 113 -26.37 10.11 -18.16
C ARG A 113 -27.23 9.11 -18.94
N PRO A 114 -28.53 9.40 -19.20
CA PRO A 114 -29.41 8.50 -19.96
C PRO A 114 -28.89 8.01 -21.32
N GLN A 115 -28.04 8.82 -21.97
CA GLN A 115 -27.44 8.52 -23.27
C GLN A 115 -26.03 7.92 -23.20
N ASP A 116 -25.45 7.83 -22.00
CA ASP A 116 -24.10 7.31 -21.84
C ASP A 116 -24.15 5.79 -21.72
N HIS A 117 -23.14 5.10 -22.25
CA HIS A 117 -22.96 3.68 -22.08
C HIS A 117 -21.71 3.40 -21.25
N ALA A 118 -21.69 2.29 -20.51
CA ALA A 118 -20.48 1.87 -19.79
C ALA A 118 -19.27 1.73 -20.72
N SER A 119 -19.51 1.33 -21.98
CA SER A 119 -18.49 1.25 -23.03
C SER A 119 -17.78 2.57 -23.31
N ASN A 120 -18.43 3.72 -23.11
CA ASN A 120 -17.82 5.04 -23.31
C ASN A 120 -16.69 5.35 -22.32
N PHE A 121 -16.55 4.56 -21.25
CA PHE A 121 -15.57 4.75 -20.18
C PHE A 121 -14.52 3.63 -20.09
N GLN A 122 -14.50 2.69 -21.04
CA GLN A 122 -13.55 1.56 -21.04
C GLN A 122 -12.07 1.98 -21.04
N ALA A 123 -11.76 3.17 -21.55
CA ALA A 123 -10.41 3.72 -21.58
C ALA A 123 -9.91 4.21 -20.20
N PHE A 124 -10.78 4.32 -19.19
CA PHE A 124 -10.40 4.80 -17.85
C PHE A 124 -10.18 3.60 -16.90
N PRO A 125 -8.96 3.45 -16.35
CA PRO A 125 -8.64 2.32 -15.48
C PRO A 125 -9.37 2.42 -14.14
N ASN A 126 -9.43 1.32 -13.40
CA ASN A 126 -9.89 1.29 -12.00
C ASN A 126 -11.33 1.79 -11.78
N THR A 127 -12.22 1.58 -12.76
CA THR A 127 -13.66 1.80 -12.55
C THR A 127 -14.23 0.71 -11.64
N ILE A 128 -14.71 1.11 -10.46
CA ILE A 128 -15.24 0.21 -9.43
C ILE A 128 -16.78 0.22 -9.37
N LEU A 129 -17.42 1.25 -9.92
CA LEU A 129 -18.87 1.38 -9.94
C LEU A 129 -19.34 2.20 -11.14
N PHE A 130 -20.35 1.68 -11.85
CA PHE A 130 -21.19 2.48 -12.74
C PHE A 130 -22.46 2.87 -12.00
N ALA A 131 -22.74 4.18 -11.92
CA ALA A 131 -23.86 4.71 -11.18
C ALA A 131 -24.64 5.74 -12.01
N SER A 132 -25.91 5.93 -11.69
CA SER A 132 -26.73 6.98 -12.30
C SER A 132 -27.68 7.58 -11.29
N LEU A 133 -28.10 8.82 -11.51
CA LEU A 133 -29.14 9.45 -10.68
C LEU A 133 -30.54 8.87 -10.95
N ASN A 134 -30.76 8.39 -12.17
CA ASN A 134 -32.03 7.85 -12.65
C ASN A 134 -31.83 6.41 -13.15
N PRO A 135 -32.90 5.61 -13.30
CA PRO A 135 -32.80 4.25 -13.83
C PRO A 135 -32.02 4.23 -15.15
N HIS A 136 -31.01 3.38 -15.22
CA HIS A 136 -30.10 3.29 -16.35
C HIS A 136 -29.68 1.83 -16.55
N PRO A 137 -29.71 1.31 -17.80
CA PRO A 137 -29.43 -0.11 -18.07
C PRO A 137 -28.01 -0.54 -17.66
N ASP A 138 -27.04 0.35 -17.84
CA ASP A 138 -25.63 0.05 -17.55
C ASP A 138 -25.21 0.45 -16.12
N ALA A 139 -26.11 1.00 -15.30
CA ALA A 139 -25.78 1.39 -13.93
C ALA A 139 -26.03 0.24 -12.95
N THR A 140 -25.03 -0.06 -12.12
CA THR A 140 -25.14 -1.01 -11.02
C THR A 140 -25.91 -0.44 -9.84
N VAL A 141 -25.79 0.88 -9.61
CA VAL A 141 -26.46 1.59 -8.51
C VAL A 141 -27.16 2.83 -9.06
N THR A 142 -28.40 3.04 -8.62
CA THR A 142 -29.23 4.16 -9.06
C THR A 142 -29.75 4.99 -7.89
N GLY A 143 -29.63 6.31 -7.99
CA GLY A 143 -30.14 7.28 -7.03
C GLY A 143 -29.11 7.70 -6.00
N VAL A 144 -29.17 8.97 -5.57
CA VAL A 144 -28.15 9.58 -4.70
C VAL A 144 -27.96 8.79 -3.40
N SER A 145 -29.03 8.48 -2.68
CA SER A 145 -28.94 7.75 -1.40
C SER A 145 -28.35 6.35 -1.57
N ALA A 146 -28.70 5.64 -2.65
CA ALA A 146 -28.13 4.32 -2.90
C ALA A 146 -26.64 4.39 -3.26
N ILE A 147 -26.24 5.42 -4.01
CA ILE A 147 -24.82 5.68 -4.32
C ILE A 147 -24.07 6.00 -3.04
N VAL A 148 -24.58 6.92 -2.20
CA VAL A 148 -23.96 7.26 -0.91
C VAL A 148 -23.84 6.01 -0.04
N ASN A 149 -24.91 5.24 0.14
CA ASN A 149 -24.86 4.01 0.93
C ASN A 149 -23.87 2.99 0.34
N TRP A 150 -23.78 2.87 -0.99
CA TRP A 150 -22.81 1.99 -1.62
C TRP A 150 -21.39 2.47 -1.35
N VAL A 151 -21.13 3.78 -1.45
CA VAL A 151 -19.82 4.38 -1.20
C VAL A 151 -19.45 4.32 0.26
N GLU A 152 -20.35 4.60 1.18
CA GLU A 152 -20.13 4.38 2.61
C GLU A 152 -19.82 2.91 2.85
N ASN A 153 -20.57 1.97 2.28
CA ASN A 153 -20.22 0.56 2.38
C ASN A 153 -18.90 0.23 1.70
N TYR A 154 -18.53 0.85 0.58
CA TYR A 154 -17.27 0.62 -0.11
C TYR A 154 -16.10 1.22 0.65
N LEU A 155 -16.29 2.36 1.31
CA LEU A 155 -15.32 3.07 2.16
C LEU A 155 -15.35 2.57 3.60
N LEU A 156 -16.34 1.79 4.02
CA LEU A 156 -16.41 1.14 5.33
C LEU A 156 -15.92 -0.30 5.19
N LYS A 157 -16.41 -1.06 4.20
CA LYS A 157 -15.72 -2.28 3.75
C LYS A 157 -14.33 -1.96 3.21
N GLY A 158 -14.11 -0.71 2.80
CA GLY A 158 -12.84 -0.15 2.37
C GLY A 158 -12.16 0.74 3.39
N ALA A 159 -12.72 0.94 4.58
CA ALA A 159 -11.99 1.36 5.79
C ALA A 159 -11.52 0.07 6.49
N ASP A 160 -12.28 -1.01 6.31
CA ASP A 160 -11.85 -2.40 6.43
C ASP A 160 -10.92 -2.84 5.27
N ASN A 161 -10.74 -2.03 4.21
CA ASN A 161 -9.70 -2.20 3.16
C ASN A 161 -8.76 -0.97 2.95
N VAL A 162 -8.76 0.01 3.85
CA VAL A 162 -7.74 1.08 3.99
C VAL A 162 -7.05 0.99 5.37
N SER A 163 -7.56 0.15 6.25
CA SER A 163 -6.65 -0.87 6.78
C SER A 163 -6.48 -1.91 5.67
N ASP A 164 -5.25 -2.22 5.24
CA ASP A 164 -4.94 -3.61 4.89
C ASP A 164 -5.77 -4.45 5.83
N ASN A 165 -6.70 -5.26 5.31
CA ASN A 165 -7.64 -6.02 6.12
C ASN A 165 -6.78 -6.77 7.15
N LEU A 166 -6.62 -6.20 8.35
CA LEU A 166 -5.74 -6.73 9.37
C LEU A 166 -6.60 -7.85 9.92
N THR A 167 -6.55 -8.96 9.19
CA THR A 167 -7.17 -10.23 9.51
C THR A 167 -6.82 -10.66 10.94
N HIS A 168 -5.80 -10.02 11.50
CA HIS A 168 -5.36 -10.11 12.86
C HIS A 168 -6.06 -9.21 13.90
N PHE A 169 -7.20 -8.55 13.64
CA PHE A 169 -7.97 -7.87 14.70
C PHE A 169 -9.44 -8.34 14.79
N ASN A 170 -9.97 -8.49 16.01
CA ASN A 170 -11.36 -8.87 16.29
C ASN A 170 -12.30 -7.65 16.35
N ASP A 171 -13.59 -7.92 16.55
CA ASP A 171 -14.66 -6.91 16.59
C ASP A 171 -14.55 -5.93 17.77
N GLN A 172 -13.58 -6.15 18.67
CA GLN A 172 -13.21 -5.27 19.77
C GLN A 172 -11.90 -4.50 19.51
N ASN A 173 -11.40 -4.51 18.28
CA ASN A 173 -10.11 -3.92 17.88
C ASN A 173 -8.92 -4.49 18.67
N ARG A 174 -8.93 -5.79 18.99
CA ARG A 174 -7.81 -6.50 19.63
C ARG A 174 -7.23 -7.54 18.70
N ALA A 175 -5.94 -7.85 18.88
CA ALA A 175 -5.27 -8.87 18.09
C ALA A 175 -6.02 -10.21 18.11
N LYS A 176 -6.18 -10.85 16.95
CA LYS A 176 -6.74 -12.20 16.76
C LYS A 176 -5.87 -12.97 15.77
N MET A 177 -5.85 -14.29 15.89
CA MET A 177 -5.39 -15.14 14.79
C MET A 177 -6.55 -15.29 13.80
N VAL A 178 -6.28 -15.15 12.51
CA VAL A 178 -7.29 -15.27 11.46
C VAL A 178 -7.87 -16.68 11.46
N ASP A 179 -9.19 -16.84 11.38
CA ASP A 179 -9.75 -18.17 11.09
C ASP A 179 -9.49 -18.53 9.61
N VAL A 180 -8.91 -19.70 9.40
CA VAL A 180 -8.54 -20.24 8.07
C VAL A 180 -9.17 -21.59 7.80
N THR A 181 -10.15 -22.02 8.61
CA THR A 181 -10.77 -23.35 8.57
C THR A 181 -11.33 -23.69 7.19
N ASP A 182 -12.03 -22.75 6.56
CA ASP A 182 -12.69 -22.98 5.26
C ASP A 182 -11.76 -22.78 4.04
N LYS A 183 -10.49 -22.45 4.27
CA LYS A 183 -9.52 -22.27 3.17
C LYS A 183 -9.04 -23.63 2.66
N ALA A 184 -8.90 -23.75 1.35
CA ALA A 184 -8.35 -24.94 0.73
C ALA A 184 -6.86 -25.14 1.08
N VAL A 185 -6.48 -26.41 1.29
CA VAL A 185 -5.09 -26.83 1.42
C VAL A 185 -4.43 -26.82 0.03
N THR A 186 -3.38 -26.02 -0.14
CA THR A 186 -2.63 -25.90 -1.40
C THR A 186 -1.13 -26.01 -1.17
N HIS A 187 -0.36 -26.29 -2.23
CA HIS A 187 1.09 -26.11 -2.21
C HIS A 187 1.42 -24.62 -2.09
N ARG A 188 2.42 -24.31 -1.27
CA ARG A 188 2.82 -22.94 -0.98
C ARG A 188 4.33 -22.86 -0.85
N VAL A 189 4.90 -21.84 -1.45
CA VAL A 189 6.34 -21.56 -1.44
C VAL A 189 6.54 -20.08 -1.15
N ALA A 190 7.55 -19.77 -0.34
CA ALA A 190 8.02 -18.40 -0.16
C ALA A 190 9.55 -18.38 -0.27
N LEU A 191 10.07 -17.36 -0.95
CA LEU A 191 11.48 -17.06 -1.07
C LEU A 191 11.72 -15.69 -0.44
N ALA A 192 12.62 -15.60 0.53
CA ALA A 192 13.04 -14.34 1.13
C ALA A 192 14.55 -14.18 0.98
N THR A 193 15.02 -12.93 0.95
CA THR A 193 16.44 -12.60 0.89
C THR A 193 16.80 -11.52 1.91
N GLY A 194 18.09 -11.38 2.18
CA GLY A 194 18.66 -10.32 3.00
C GLY A 194 20.18 -10.33 2.92
N GLN A 195 20.80 -9.23 3.35
CA GLN A 195 22.24 -9.03 3.26
C GLN A 195 22.85 -8.68 4.59
N ILE A 196 24.11 -9.06 4.78
CA ILE A 196 24.96 -8.54 5.85
C ILE A 196 26.28 -8.05 5.27
N THR A 197 26.54 -6.74 5.42
CA THR A 197 27.79 -6.10 5.04
C THR A 197 28.71 -6.00 6.25
N MET A 198 30.00 -6.25 6.07
CA MET A 198 31.03 -6.29 7.09
C MET A 198 32.35 -5.71 6.57
N GLN A 199 33.40 -5.65 7.38
CA GLN A 199 34.74 -5.36 6.87
C GLN A 199 35.24 -6.52 5.99
N SER A 200 35.96 -6.24 4.91
CA SER A 200 36.53 -7.28 4.04
C SER A 200 37.41 -8.28 4.79
N ALA A 201 38.13 -7.83 5.81
CA ALA A 201 38.93 -8.71 6.68
C ALA A 201 38.07 -9.68 7.51
N THR A 202 36.83 -9.32 7.82
CA THR A 202 35.85 -10.19 8.49
C THR A 202 35.41 -11.30 7.55
N LEU A 203 35.02 -10.95 6.31
CA LEU A 203 34.60 -11.92 5.29
C LEU A 203 35.73 -12.91 4.98
N GLN A 204 36.96 -12.41 4.80
CA GLN A 204 38.13 -13.26 4.58
C GLN A 204 38.32 -14.29 5.71
N ARG A 205 38.15 -13.89 6.98
CA ARG A 205 38.26 -14.84 8.11
C ARG A 205 37.13 -15.87 8.14
N ILE A 206 35.95 -15.54 7.61
CA ILE A 206 34.85 -16.50 7.43
C ILE A 206 35.27 -17.55 6.41
N HIS A 207 35.74 -17.14 5.23
CA HIS A 207 36.22 -18.06 4.18
C HIS A 207 37.37 -18.96 4.65
N GLU A 208 38.31 -18.40 5.42
CA GLU A 208 39.47 -19.12 5.96
C GLU A 208 39.12 -20.00 7.17
N GLY A 209 37.88 -19.97 7.68
CA GLY A 209 37.48 -20.72 8.86
C GLY A 209 38.18 -20.28 10.16
N GLN A 210 38.64 -19.03 10.22
CA GLN A 210 39.44 -18.49 11.34
C GLN A 210 38.59 -17.79 12.42
N ILE A 211 37.26 -17.89 12.33
CA ILE A 211 36.36 -17.40 13.36
C ILE A 211 36.43 -18.35 14.57
N LYS A 212 36.82 -17.81 15.73
CA LYS A 212 37.02 -18.60 16.97
C LYS A 212 35.79 -19.39 17.42
N LYS A 213 34.60 -18.97 17.01
CA LYS A 213 33.34 -19.62 17.36
C LYS A 213 33.00 -20.83 16.48
N GLY A 214 33.80 -21.12 15.45
CA GLY A 214 33.59 -22.23 14.52
C GLY A 214 33.08 -21.77 13.16
N ASP A 215 32.54 -22.73 12.40
CA ASP A 215 31.99 -22.49 11.05
C ASP A 215 30.75 -21.59 11.14
N VAL A 216 30.90 -20.36 10.63
CA VAL A 216 29.86 -19.33 10.71
C VAL A 216 28.65 -19.69 9.87
N LEU A 217 28.85 -20.13 8.63
CA LEU A 217 27.76 -20.35 7.68
C LEU A 217 26.99 -21.62 8.05
N ALA A 218 27.69 -22.68 8.49
CA ALA A 218 27.04 -23.89 8.96
C ALA A 218 26.15 -23.64 10.20
N VAL A 219 26.67 -22.89 11.19
CA VAL A 219 25.89 -22.54 12.38
C VAL A 219 24.72 -21.62 12.02
N ALA A 220 24.92 -20.64 11.15
CA ALA A 220 23.87 -19.75 10.69
C ALA A 220 22.77 -20.48 9.92
N GLN A 221 23.11 -21.46 9.09
CA GLN A 221 22.16 -22.29 8.36
C GLN A 221 21.25 -23.09 9.31
N VAL A 222 21.83 -23.75 10.32
CA VAL A 222 21.04 -24.48 11.33
C VAL A 222 20.12 -23.52 12.08
N ALA A 223 20.62 -22.34 12.47
CA ALA A 223 19.84 -21.33 13.16
C ALA A 223 18.64 -20.86 12.32
N GLY A 224 18.83 -20.59 11.03
CA GLY A 224 17.75 -20.21 10.12
C GLY A 224 16.69 -21.30 9.95
N ILE A 225 17.11 -22.57 9.80
CA ILE A 225 16.19 -23.72 9.70
C ILE A 225 15.39 -23.90 11.01
N MET A 226 16.04 -23.72 12.16
CA MET A 226 15.37 -23.75 13.45
C MET A 226 14.36 -22.61 13.59
N ALA A 227 14.73 -21.40 13.17
CA ALA A 227 13.89 -20.21 13.24
C ALA A 227 12.61 -20.38 12.42
N ALA A 228 12.70 -20.87 11.18
CA ALA A 228 11.52 -21.16 10.35
C ALA A 228 10.52 -22.08 11.06
N LYS A 229 11.01 -23.12 11.75
CA LYS A 229 10.16 -24.05 12.51
C LYS A 229 9.56 -23.44 13.79
N GLN A 230 10.14 -22.35 14.30
CA GLN A 230 9.71 -21.67 15.52
C GLN A 230 8.92 -20.39 15.25
N THR A 231 8.58 -20.09 13.98
CA THR A 231 7.90 -18.85 13.60
C THR A 231 6.62 -18.57 14.40
N SER A 232 5.74 -19.56 14.53
CA SER A 232 4.49 -19.38 15.30
C SER A 232 4.68 -19.19 16.80
N SER A 233 5.83 -19.60 17.35
CA SER A 233 6.20 -19.32 18.75
C SER A 233 6.65 -17.88 18.97
N LEU A 234 7.11 -17.20 17.91
CA LEU A 234 7.74 -15.88 17.97
C LEU A 234 6.83 -14.78 17.42
N ILE A 235 6.09 -15.05 16.35
CA ILE A 235 5.21 -14.09 15.69
C ILE A 235 3.78 -14.31 16.17
N PRO A 236 3.21 -13.41 17.00
CA PRO A 236 2.07 -13.75 17.86
C PRO A 236 0.84 -14.31 17.15
N MET A 237 0.54 -13.82 15.94
CA MET A 237 -0.69 -14.16 15.22
C MET A 237 -0.46 -15.11 14.03
N CYS A 238 0.74 -15.67 13.88
CA CYS A 238 1.03 -16.68 12.88
C CYS A 238 0.42 -18.03 13.27
N HIS A 239 -0.17 -18.73 12.28
CA HIS A 239 -0.63 -20.10 12.46
C HIS A 239 0.54 -21.06 12.67
N LEU A 240 0.28 -22.17 13.36
CA LEU A 240 1.21 -23.30 13.37
C LEU A 240 1.13 -24.04 12.02
N ILE A 241 2.21 -24.02 11.24
CA ILE A 241 2.26 -24.60 9.90
C ILE A 241 3.22 -25.80 9.86
N PRO A 242 2.79 -26.99 9.39
CA PRO A 242 3.69 -28.11 9.14
C PRO A 242 4.55 -27.82 7.90
N LEU A 243 5.80 -27.41 8.10
CA LEU A 243 6.74 -27.15 7.02
C LEU A 243 7.18 -28.47 6.36
N THR A 244 7.23 -28.49 5.04
CA THR A 244 7.67 -29.67 4.26
C THR A 244 9.07 -29.49 3.67
N GLY A 245 9.62 -28.29 3.71
CA GLY A 245 10.99 -28.01 3.29
C GLY A 245 11.43 -26.61 3.71
N VAL A 246 12.69 -26.49 4.13
CA VAL A 246 13.38 -25.23 4.42
C VAL A 246 14.79 -25.39 3.88
N ASP A 247 15.21 -24.49 3.00
CA ASP A 247 16.56 -24.47 2.46
C ASP A 247 17.11 -23.04 2.48
N ILE A 248 18.43 -22.91 2.69
CA ILE A 248 19.10 -21.62 2.86
C ILE A 248 20.38 -21.64 2.06
N HIS A 249 20.52 -20.64 1.19
CA HIS A 249 21.69 -20.42 0.35
C HIS A 249 22.43 -19.14 0.76
N PHE A 250 23.74 -19.19 0.57
CA PHE A 250 24.65 -18.08 0.80
C PHE A 250 25.36 -17.78 -0.51
N GLU A 251 25.42 -16.50 -0.85
CA GLU A 251 26.27 -15.96 -1.91
C GLU A 251 27.01 -14.77 -1.31
N ASP A 252 28.23 -14.49 -1.74
CA ASP A 252 28.93 -13.27 -1.35
C ASP A 252 29.58 -12.61 -2.56
N ASN A 253 29.93 -11.34 -2.41
CA ASN A 253 30.51 -10.53 -3.47
C ASN A 253 32.06 -10.58 -3.50
N ASP A 254 32.68 -11.52 -2.76
CA ASP A 254 34.12 -11.63 -2.52
C ASP A 254 34.78 -10.36 -1.91
N THR A 255 33.99 -9.35 -1.52
CA THR A 255 34.52 -8.09 -0.98
C THR A 255 34.12 -7.88 0.46
N ASP A 256 32.83 -7.87 0.78
CA ASP A 256 32.35 -7.38 2.07
C ASP A 256 30.91 -7.76 2.44
N THR A 257 30.16 -8.43 1.55
CA THR A 257 28.73 -8.62 1.71
C THR A 257 28.34 -10.07 1.45
N ILE A 258 27.65 -10.68 2.41
CA ILE A 258 26.99 -11.98 2.25
C ILE A 258 25.50 -11.74 2.02
N THR A 259 24.97 -12.28 0.92
CA THR A 259 23.55 -12.39 0.62
C THR A 259 23.05 -13.77 1.07
N VAL A 260 21.96 -13.77 1.84
CA VAL A 260 21.28 -14.97 2.31
C VAL A 260 19.94 -15.06 1.62
N THR A 261 19.60 -16.24 1.10
CA THR A 261 18.29 -16.52 0.53
C THR A 261 17.70 -17.75 1.20
N ALA A 262 16.47 -17.67 1.70
CA ALA A 262 15.76 -18.78 2.32
C ALA A 262 14.49 -19.13 1.53
N GLN A 263 14.35 -20.40 1.16
CA GLN A 263 13.15 -20.95 0.54
C GLN A 263 12.40 -21.85 1.52
N VAL A 264 11.13 -21.57 1.77
CA VAL A 264 10.27 -22.36 2.65
C VAL A 264 9.09 -22.91 1.87
N LYS A 265 8.75 -24.18 2.13
CA LYS A 265 7.65 -24.90 1.46
C LYS A 265 6.69 -25.53 2.47
N THR A 266 5.42 -25.55 2.12
CA THR A 266 4.40 -26.33 2.83
C THR A 266 3.29 -26.79 1.88
N LYS A 267 2.42 -27.67 2.38
CA LYS A 267 1.09 -27.96 1.81
C LYS A 267 0.04 -27.65 2.89
N HIS A 268 -0.50 -26.44 2.89
CA HIS A 268 -1.37 -25.97 3.97
C HIS A 268 -2.36 -24.88 3.52
N VAL A 269 -3.17 -24.38 4.46
CA VAL A 269 -4.26 -23.41 4.21
C VAL A 269 -3.79 -21.94 4.22
N THR A 270 -2.57 -21.67 4.69
CA THR A 270 -1.97 -20.32 4.78
C THR A 270 -0.53 -20.32 4.30
N GLY A 271 -0.03 -19.16 3.89
CA GLY A 271 1.31 -18.94 3.32
C GLY A 271 2.45 -19.12 4.33
N VAL A 272 3.68 -19.12 3.82
CA VAL A 272 4.93 -19.32 4.59
C VAL A 272 5.91 -18.14 4.44
N GLU A 273 5.38 -16.96 4.13
CA GLU A 273 6.17 -15.73 3.94
C GLU A 273 6.97 -15.37 5.20
N ILE A 274 6.34 -15.51 6.37
CA ILE A 274 6.94 -15.13 7.65
C ILE A 274 8.02 -16.14 8.05
N GLU A 275 7.85 -17.42 7.77
CA GLU A 275 8.86 -18.46 7.97
C GLU A 275 10.11 -18.19 7.14
N ALA A 276 9.96 -17.80 5.87
CA ALA A 276 11.11 -17.45 5.02
C ALA A 276 11.82 -16.19 5.54
N LEU A 277 11.07 -15.14 5.88
CA LEU A 277 11.62 -13.89 6.40
C LEU A 277 12.34 -14.09 7.75
N LEU A 278 11.76 -14.88 8.65
CA LEU A 278 12.36 -15.15 9.95
C LEU A 278 13.62 -16.02 9.83
N ALA A 279 13.64 -16.97 8.89
CA ALA A 279 14.82 -17.77 8.58
C ALA A 279 15.98 -16.88 8.12
N VAL A 280 15.74 -15.95 7.18
CA VAL A 280 16.75 -14.99 6.71
C VAL A 280 17.24 -14.12 7.86
N GLN A 281 16.35 -13.49 8.62
CA GLN A 281 16.74 -12.58 9.70
C GLN A 281 17.57 -13.30 10.77
N THR A 282 17.18 -14.51 11.16
CA THR A 282 17.91 -15.27 12.18
C THR A 282 19.25 -15.76 11.66
N THR A 283 19.34 -16.12 10.38
CA THR A 283 20.61 -16.49 9.73
C THR A 283 21.59 -15.31 9.75
N LEU A 284 21.14 -14.12 9.32
CA LEU A 284 21.95 -12.90 9.32
C LEU A 284 22.36 -12.48 10.74
N LEU A 285 21.44 -12.56 11.71
CA LEU A 285 21.73 -12.29 13.12
C LEU A 285 22.74 -13.29 13.71
N THR A 286 22.71 -14.54 13.26
CA THR A 286 23.66 -15.57 13.70
C THR A 286 25.05 -15.31 13.12
N ILE A 287 25.16 -14.93 11.84
CA ILE A 287 26.43 -14.45 11.26
C ILE A 287 26.96 -13.27 12.10
N TYR A 288 26.08 -12.32 12.43
CA TYR A 288 26.45 -11.19 13.27
C TYR A 288 26.99 -11.65 14.63
N ASP A 289 26.28 -12.53 15.34
CA ASP A 289 26.71 -13.03 16.66
C ASP A 289 28.07 -13.72 16.61
N MET A 290 28.31 -14.50 15.55
CA MET A 290 29.55 -15.24 15.31
C MET A 290 30.74 -14.32 15.05
N CYS A 291 30.52 -13.16 14.42
CA CYS A 291 31.59 -12.25 13.99
C CYS A 291 31.73 -10.97 14.85
N LYS A 292 30.76 -10.61 15.71
CA LYS A 292 30.74 -9.33 16.48
C LYS A 292 31.94 -9.06 17.38
N ALA A 293 32.75 -10.08 17.68
CA ALA A 293 33.96 -9.93 18.48
C ALA A 293 35.08 -9.22 17.71
N ILE A 294 35.11 -9.36 16.38
CA ILE A 294 36.13 -8.78 15.50
C ILE A 294 35.59 -7.61 14.69
N ASP A 295 34.28 -7.59 14.43
CA ASP A 295 33.62 -6.53 13.67
C ASP A 295 32.24 -6.25 14.24
N ARG A 296 32.07 -5.11 14.92
CA ARG A 296 30.77 -4.69 15.47
C ARG A 296 29.98 -3.79 14.52
N GLY A 297 30.61 -3.32 13.44
CA GLY A 297 30.04 -2.37 12.50
C GLY A 297 29.21 -3.02 11.40
N MET A 298 29.04 -4.35 11.43
CA MET A 298 28.29 -5.07 10.41
C MET A 298 26.84 -4.55 10.32
N LEU A 299 26.34 -4.45 9.09
CA LEU A 299 25.00 -3.93 8.79
C LEU A 299 24.15 -5.03 8.18
N ILE A 300 23.02 -5.34 8.81
CA ILE A 300 21.97 -6.18 8.21
C ILE A 300 21.03 -5.27 7.41
N SER A 301 20.81 -5.58 6.15
CA SER A 301 20.04 -4.76 5.21
C SER A 301 19.26 -5.60 4.20
N ASN A 302 18.43 -4.94 3.41
CA ASN A 302 17.74 -5.52 2.25
C ASN A 302 16.95 -6.81 2.56
N VAL A 303 16.41 -6.95 3.77
CA VAL A 303 15.58 -8.09 4.15
C VAL A 303 14.17 -7.91 3.59
N HIS A 304 13.77 -8.77 2.65
CA HIS A 304 12.44 -8.71 2.04
C HIS A 304 12.03 -10.06 1.43
N LEU A 305 10.74 -10.18 1.14
CA LEU A 305 10.20 -11.30 0.37
C LEU A 305 10.54 -11.09 -1.11
N VAL A 306 11.13 -12.09 -1.76
CA VAL A 306 11.49 -12.07 -3.18
C VAL A 306 10.33 -12.61 -4.02
N GLU A 307 9.75 -13.72 -3.59
CA GLU A 307 8.72 -14.43 -4.34
C GLU A 307 7.83 -15.20 -3.37
N LYS A 308 6.55 -15.32 -3.71
CA LYS A 308 5.71 -16.37 -3.14
C LYS A 308 4.77 -16.95 -4.18
N ASP A 309 4.42 -18.22 -3.98
CA ASP A 309 3.43 -18.90 -4.80
C ASP A 309 2.41 -19.68 -3.94
N GLY A 310 1.20 -19.80 -4.48
CA GLY A 310 0.09 -20.54 -3.90
C GLY A 310 -0.88 -19.72 -3.04
N GLY A 311 -2.10 -20.26 -2.90
CA GLY A 311 -3.20 -19.61 -2.19
C GLY A 311 -3.98 -18.60 -3.04
N LYS A 312 -4.97 -17.96 -2.41
CA LYS A 312 -5.94 -17.08 -3.10
C LYS A 312 -5.28 -15.85 -3.73
N SER A 313 -4.23 -15.29 -3.12
CA SER A 313 -3.53 -14.11 -3.64
C SER A 313 -2.72 -14.38 -4.91
N GLY A 314 -2.56 -15.66 -5.28
CA GLY A 314 -1.73 -16.04 -6.42
C GLY A 314 -0.24 -15.80 -6.20
N HIS A 315 0.48 -15.84 -7.33
CA HIS A 315 1.91 -15.65 -7.41
C HIS A 315 2.29 -14.17 -7.23
N PHE A 316 3.33 -13.93 -6.46
CA PHE A 316 3.90 -12.61 -6.26
C PHE A 316 5.41 -12.70 -6.50
N VAL A 317 5.93 -11.70 -7.21
CA VAL A 317 7.37 -11.47 -7.39
C VAL A 317 7.63 -10.02 -6.99
N TYR A 318 8.63 -9.82 -6.16
CA TYR A 318 9.07 -8.50 -5.77
C TYR A 318 9.68 -7.77 -6.98
N SER A 319 9.13 -6.60 -7.29
CA SER A 319 9.65 -5.69 -8.31
C SER A 319 10.17 -4.43 -7.62
N ASN A 320 11.44 -4.07 -7.86
CA ASN A 320 11.99 -2.78 -7.47
C ASN A 320 11.21 -1.66 -8.19
N ASN A 321 10.24 -1.06 -7.50
CA ASN A 321 9.62 0.21 -7.87
C ASN A 321 10.16 1.31 -6.97
#